data_AF-A0A2V7HQJ7-F1
#
_entry.id   AF-A0A2V7HQJ7-F1
#
_cell.length_a   1.000
_cell.length_b   1.000
_cell.length_c   1.000
_cell.angle_alpha   90.00
_cell.angle_beta   90.00
_cell.angle_gamma   90.00
#
_symmetry.space_group_name_H-M   'P 1'
#
loop_
_entity.id
_entity.type
_entity.pdbx_description
1 polymer ?
#
loop_
_entity_poly.entity_id
_entity_poly.type
_entity_poly.pdbx_seq_one_letter_code
_entity_poly.pdbx_strand_id
1 'polypeptide(L)' 'MGYRLGIDVGGTFTDLVLFSEESGALVVEKVPSVPADPSEGIMDGIAKILVRASAAPADV' A
#
# COMPACT_ATOMS: atom_id res chain seq x y z
N MET A 1 -4.23 5.10 -17.58
CA MET A 1 -4.14 4.07 -16.53
C MET A 1 -3.41 4.69 -15.37
N GLY A 2 -3.98 4.62 -14.18
CA GLY A 2 -3.35 5.13 -12.98
C GLY A 2 -3.88 4.36 -11.77
N TYR A 3 -2.99 4.13 -10.81
CA TYR A 3 -3.38 3.74 -9.49
C TYR A 3 -3.36 4.96 -8.56
N ARG A 4 -4.10 4.87 -7.46
CA ARG A 4 -3.95 5.79 -6.33
C ARG A 4 -3.68 4.98 -5.09
N LEU A 5 -2.59 5.30 -4.41
CA LEU A 5 -2.22 4.66 -3.17
C LEU A 5 -2.46 5.62 -1.99
N GLY A 6 -3.34 5.21 -1.08
CA GLY A 6 -3.50 5.81 0.24
C GLY A 6 -2.75 5.00 1.29
N ILE A 7 -2.09 5.70 2.22
CA ILE A 7 -1.34 5.09 3.32
C ILE A 7 -1.70 5.83 4.60
N ASP A 8 -2.08 5.10 5.65
CA ASP A 8 -2.32 5.61 6.99
C ASP A 8 -1.40 4.90 7.99
N VAL A 9 -0.52 5.67 8.62
CA VAL A 9 0.49 5.15 9.56
C VAL A 9 -0.03 5.31 10.97
N GLY A 10 -0.45 4.20 11.58
CA GLY A 10 -0.83 4.14 12.99
C GLY A 10 0.33 3.72 13.90
N GLY A 11 0.05 3.63 15.20
CA GLY A 11 1.04 3.16 16.19
C GLY A 11 1.26 1.63 16.18
N THR A 12 0.25 0.85 15.81
CA THR A 12 0.31 -0.62 15.77
C THR A 12 0.41 -1.16 14.36
N PHE A 13 -0.35 -0.57 13.44
CA PHE A 13 -0.43 -1.00 12.04
C PHE A 13 -0.35 0.19 11.10
N THR A 14 0.20 -0.07 9.93
CA THR A 14 0.13 0.79 8.75
C THR A 14 -0.87 0.17 7.78
N ASP A 15 -1.88 0.95 7.43
CA ASP A 15 -2.97 0.57 6.52
C ASP A 15 -2.68 1.13 5.12
N LEU A 16 -2.79 0.30 4.09
CA LEU A 16 -2.60 0.69 2.70
C LEU A 16 -3.84 0.35 1.87
N VAL A 17 -4.23 1.28 0.99
CA VAL A 17 -5.35 1.11 0.07
C VAL A 17 -4.90 1.52 -1.33
N LEU A 18 -4.97 0.59 -2.27
CA LEU A 18 -4.65 0.82 -3.68
C LEU A 18 -5.94 0.79 -4.49
N PHE A 19 -6.23 1.89 -5.18
CA PHE A 19 -7.38 2.03 -6.08
C PHE A 19 -6.91 2.00 -7.54
N SER A 20 -7.48 1.10 -8.34
CA SER A 20 -7.29 1.04 -9.79
C SER A 20 -8.31 1.92 -10.50
N GLU A 21 -7.89 2.99 -11.16
CA GLU A 21 -8.83 3.85 -11.92
C GLU A 21 -9.42 3.14 -13.15
N GLU A 22 -8.72 2.15 -13.69
CA GLU A 22 -9.16 1.41 -14.88
C GLU A 22 -10.26 0.39 -14.56
N SER A 23 -10.04 -0.43 -13.53
CA SER A 23 -10.97 -1.51 -13.16
C SER A 23 -12.00 -1.09 -12.11
N GLY A 24 -11.77 0.03 -11.41
CA GLY A 24 -12.51 0.40 -10.21
C GLY A 24 -12.20 -0.49 -8.99
N ALA A 25 -11.22 -1.39 -9.08
CA ALA A 25 -10.87 -2.31 -8.00
C ALA A 25 -10.18 -1.59 -6.83
N LEU A 26 -10.47 -2.07 -5.62
CA LEU A 26 -9.79 -1.69 -4.38
C LEU A 26 -9.04 -2.90 -3.83
N VAL A 27 -7.75 -2.72 -3.59
CA VAL A 27 -6.90 -3.68 -2.87
C VAL A 27 -6.51 -3.03 -1.55
N VAL A 28 -6.52 -3.82 -0.48
CA VAL A 28 -6.14 -3.36 0.85
C VAL A 28 -5.04 -4.25 1.40
N GLU A 29 -4.12 -3.64 2.14
CA GLU A 29 -3.08 -4.36 2.87
C GLU A 29 -2.85 -3.71 4.23
N LYS A 30 -2.52 -4.54 5.23
CA LYS A 30 -2.24 -4.10 6.60
C LYS A 30 -0.96 -4.76 7.07
N VAL A 31 -0.01 -3.94 7.48
CA VAL A 31 1.28 -4.40 7.99
C VAL A 31 1.55 -3.82 9.38
N PRO A 32 2.31 -4.50 10.25
CA PRO A 32 2.73 -3.91 11.52
C PRO A 32 3.47 -2.59 11.29
N SER A 33 3.18 -1.57 12.10
CA SER A 33 3.96 -0.34 12.10
C SER A 33 5.34 -0.58 12.70
N VAL A 34 6.30 0.21 12.26
CA VAL A 34 7.66 0.23 12.81
C VAL A 34 7.87 1.61 13.44
N PRO A 35 7.61 1.81 14.76
CA PRO A 35 7.64 3.15 15.37
C PRO A 35 9.01 3.83 15.33
N ALA A 36 10.09 3.04 15.31
CA ALA A 36 11.45 3.56 15.23
C ALA A 36 11.77 4.12 13.83
N ASP A 37 11.17 3.56 12.77
CA ASP A 37 11.24 4.05 11.40
C ASP A 37 9.98 3.64 10.61
N PRO A 38 8.97 4.54 10.51
CA PRO A 38 7.74 4.25 9.76
C PRO A 38 7.96 3.89 8.30
N SER A 39 9.07 4.33 7.70
CA SER A 39 9.40 4.06 6.30
C SER A 39 9.51 2.56 6.02
N GLU A 40 10.04 1.79 6.98
CA GLU A 40 10.17 0.34 6.84
C GLU A 40 8.80 -0.34 6.69
N GLY A 41 7.83 0.02 7.56
CA GLY A 41 6.46 -0.50 7.50
C GLY A 41 5.76 -0.08 6.21
N ILE A 42 5.95 1.17 5.78
CA ILE A 42 5.41 1.67 4.51
C ILE A 42 5.96 0.85 3.33
N MET A 43 7.27 0.63 3.25
CA MET A 43 7.91 -0.09 2.15
C MET A 43 7.48 -1.57 2.09
N ASP A 44 7.36 -2.24 3.24
CA ASP A 44 6.80 -3.60 3.32
C ASP A 44 5.35 -3.64 2.82
N GLY A 45 4.54 -2.68 3.25
CA GLY A 45 3.16 -2.52 2.80
C GLY A 45 3.04 -2.32 1.29
N ILE A 46 3.85 -1.43 0.71
CA ILE A 46 3.89 -1.15 -0.74
C ILE A 46 4.26 -2.43 -1.51
N ALA A 47 5.30 -3.13 -1.08
CA ALA A 47 5.72 -4.36 -1.75
C ALA A 47 4.61 -5.41 -1.76
N LYS A 48 3.92 -5.60 -0.63
CA LYS A 48 2.83 -6.59 -0.51
C LYS A 48 1.59 -6.21 -1.32
N ILE A 49 1.16 -4.95 -1.28
CA ILE A 49 -0.07 -4.52 -1.97
C ILE A 49 0.10 -4.55 -3.50
N LEU A 50 1.29 -4.24 -4.01
CA LEU A 50 1.60 -4.33 -5.45
C LEU A 50 1.60 -5.77 -5.95
N VAL A 51 2.18 -6.71 -5.19
CA VAL A 51 2.12 -8.14 -5.51
C VAL A 51 0.68 -8.63 -5.57
N ARG A 52 -0.16 -8.23 -4.60
CA ARG A 52 -1.58 -8.61 -4.58
C ARG A 52 -2.37 -8.01 -5.73
N ALA A 53 -2.07 -6.78 -6.11
CA ALA A 53 -2.70 -6.10 -7.23
C ALA A 53 -2.16 -6.56 -8.60
N SER A 54 -1.08 -7.36 -8.63
CA SER A 54 -0.34 -7.66 -9.86
C SER A 54 0.06 -6.39 -10.64
N ALA A 55 0.44 -5.33 -9.92
CA ALA A 55 0.78 -4.02 -10.46
C ALA A 55 2.27 -3.72 -10.32
N ALA A 56 2.83 -2.92 -11.23
CA ALA A 56 4.22 -2.47 -11.12
C ALA A 56 4.31 -1.15 -10.33
N PRO A 57 5.43 -0.91 -9.60
CA PRO A 57 5.62 0.36 -8.90
C PRO A 57 5.55 1.60 -9.81
N ALA A 58 5.88 1.46 -11.10
CA ALA A 58 5.83 2.56 -12.07
C ALA A 58 4.40 2.98 -12.47
N ASP A 59 3.39 2.20 -12.08
CA ASP A 59 1.98 2.45 -12.43
C ASP A 59 1.22 3.27 -11.36
N VAL A 60 1.87 3.54 -10.22
CA VAL A 60 1.27 4.19 -9.02
C VAL A 60 1.74 5.63 -8.86
#